data_AF-A0A3N1TDW0-F1
#
_entry.id   AF-A0A3N1TDW0-F1
#
_cell.length_a   1.000
_cell.length_b   1.000
_cell.length_c   1.000
_cell.angle_alpha   90.00
_cell.angle_beta   90.00
_cell.angle_gamma   90.00
#
_symmetry.space_group_name_H-M   'P 1'
#
loop_
_entity.id
_entity.type
_entity.pdbx_description
1 polymer ?
#
loop_
_entity_poly.entity_id
_entity_poly.type
_entity_poly.pdbx_seq_one_letter_code
_entity_poly.pdbx_strand_id
1 'polypeptide(L)' 'MGIKFHGLYGAELRPASEAARRWTKAVGINFHEVHIETNVHDLTMLFSDIQVSEVPVGYAPFIAG' A
#
# COMPACT_ATOMS: atom_id res chain seq x y z
N MET A 1 -6.75 -11.95 15.56
CA MET A 1 -5.75 -10.88 15.75
C MET A 1 -6.25 -9.64 15.05
N GLY A 2 -6.94 -8.75 15.78
CA GLY A 2 -7.62 -7.59 15.20
C GLY A 2 -6.71 -6.36 15.22
N ILE A 3 -6.52 -5.72 14.08
CA ILE A 3 -5.92 -4.39 14.02
C ILE A 3 -7.00 -3.40 14.45
N LYS A 4 -6.80 -2.74 15.59
CA LYS A 4 -7.66 -1.64 16.03
C LYS A 4 -7.41 -0.44 15.11
N PHE A 5 -8.19 -0.33 14.03
CA PHE A 5 -8.34 0.90 13.26
C PHE A 5 -9.18 1.88 14.09
N HIS A 6 -8.52 2.60 15.00
CA HIS A 6 -9.14 3.70 15.74
C HIS A 6 -8.85 5.00 14.99
N GLY A 7 -9.76 5.36 14.06
CA GLY A 7 -9.90 6.70 13.49
C GLY A 7 -8.70 7.27 12.73
N LEU A 8 -8.48 6.83 11.49
CA LEU A 8 -7.82 7.70 10.50
C LEU A 8 -8.77 8.87 10.24
N TYR A 9 -8.54 10.02 10.87
CA TYR A 9 -9.08 11.26 10.32
C TYR A 9 -8.38 11.51 8.98
N GLY A 10 -9.14 11.92 7.96
CA GLY A 10 -8.69 12.27 6.60
C GLY A 10 -7.62 11.37 5.96
N ALA A 11 -8.04 10.37 5.17
CA ALA A 11 -7.15 9.70 4.21
C ALA A 11 -7.57 10.10 2.79
N GLU A 12 -6.69 10.80 2.08
CA GLU A 12 -6.96 11.27 0.73
C GLU A 12 -5.99 10.65 -0.27
N LEU A 13 -6.54 10.04 -1.31
CA LEU A 13 -5.75 9.63 -2.47
C LEU A 13 -5.26 10.88 -3.19
N ARG A 14 -3.96 10.96 -3.46
CA ARG A 14 -3.35 12.04 -4.22
C ARG A 14 -3.36 11.68 -5.70
N PRO A 15 -4.30 12.23 -6.51
CA PRO A 15 -4.31 11.97 -7.94
C PRO A 15 -3.05 12.55 -8.59
N ALA A 16 -2.50 11.84 -9.58
CA ALA A 16 -1.35 12.28 -10.37
C ALA A 16 -0.04 12.56 -9.59
N SER A 17 0.17 11.90 -8.44
CA SER A 17 1.44 11.99 -7.69
C SER A 17 2.65 11.63 -8.56
N GLU A 18 3.68 12.49 -8.52
CA GLU A 18 4.94 12.24 -9.21
C GLU A 18 5.66 11.01 -8.63
N ALA A 19 5.59 10.81 -7.31
CA ALA A 19 6.17 9.65 -6.65
C ALA A 19 5.51 8.35 -7.16
N ALA A 20 4.18 8.32 -7.21
CA ALA A 20 3.44 7.20 -7.79
C ALA A 20 3.83 6.94 -9.24
N ARG A 21 3.88 7.98 -10.09
CA ARG A 21 4.28 7.83 -11.50
C ARG A 21 5.71 7.30 -11.64
N ARG A 22 6.63 7.78 -10.81
CA ARG A 22 8.04 7.35 -10.82
C ARG A 22 8.17 5.87 -10.47
N TRP A 23 7.50 5.43 -9.41
CA TRP A 23 7.53 4.02 -8.98
C TRP A 23 6.80 3.10 -9.95
N THR A 24 5.68 3.54 -10.51
CA THR A 24 5.01 2.80 -11.58
C THR A 24 5.93 2.58 -12.77
N LYS A 25 6.66 3.61 -13.20
CA LYS A 25 7.63 3.48 -14.30
C LYS A 25 8.80 2.56 -13.95
N ALA A 26 9.26 2.57 -12.70
CA ALA A 26 10.43 1.80 -12.28
C ALA A 26 10.14 0.30 -12.08
N VAL A 27 8.96 -0.04 -11.57
CA VAL A 27 8.60 -1.42 -11.18
C VAL A 27 7.65 -2.07 -12.20
N GLY A 28 6.94 -1.26 -13.00
CA GLY A 28 5.98 -1.76 -14.00
C GLY A 28 4.61 -2.13 -13.43
N ILE A 29 4.30 -1.74 -12.18
CA ILE A 29 3.00 -1.96 -11.52
C ILE A 29 2.44 -0.63 -11.02
N ASN A 30 1.12 -0.50 -10.89
CA ASN A 30 0.51 0.75 -10.47
C ASN A 30 0.75 1.03 -8.98
N PHE A 31 1.24 2.23 -8.69
CA PHE A 31 1.33 2.78 -7.33
C PHE A 31 0.33 3.91 -7.11
N HIS A 32 -0.05 4.10 -5.85
CA HIS A 32 -0.97 5.09 -5.34
C HIS A 32 -0.34 5.79 -4.13
N GLU A 33 -0.43 7.12 -4.10
CA GLU A 33 -0.02 7.90 -2.94
C GLU A 33 -1.25 8.32 -2.15
N VAL A 34 -1.25 8.05 -0.85
CA VAL A 34 -2.29 8.47 0.07
C VAL A 34 -1.67 9.34 1.14
N HIS A 35 -2.30 10.47 1.39
CA HIS A 35 -1.97 11.38 2.46
C HIS A 35 -2.93 11.13 3.62
N ILE A 36 -2.37 10.96 4.80
CA ILE A 36 -3.12 10.69 6.03
C ILE A 36 -2.82 11.81 7.02
N GLU A 37 -3.85 12.54 7.41
CA GLU A 37 -3.77 13.61 8.39
C GLU A 37 -4.37 13.16 9.72
N THR A 38 -3.52 12.87 10.69
CA THR A 38 -3.97 12.59 12.07
C THR A 38 -3.80 13.83 12.94
N ASN A 39 -4.46 13.84 14.11
CA ASN A 39 -4.36 14.95 15.07
C ASN A 39 -2.93 15.26 15.55
N VAL A 40 -1.96 14.36 15.32
CA VAL A 40 -0.58 14.47 15.83
C VAL A 40 0.48 14.31 14.73
N HIS A 41 0.15 13.65 13.62
CA HIS A 41 1.09 13.32 12.57
C HIS A 41 0.49 13.51 11.18
N ASP A 42 1.34 13.97 10.26
CA ASP A 42 1.13 13.98 8.82
C ASP A 42 1.94 12.82 8.21
N LEU A 43 1.26 11.90 7.52
CA LEU A 43 1.88 10.73 6.91
C LEU A 43 1.60 10.69 5.40
N THR A 44 2.66 10.54 4.60
CA THR A 44 2.55 10.20 3.17
C THR A 44 2.87 8.73 2.97
N MET A 45 1.93 7.98 2.39
CA MET A 45 2.10 6.56 2.09
C MET A 45 2.04 6.32 0.60
N LEU A 46 3.00 5.55 0.09
CA LEU A 46 3.02 5.07 -1.29
C LEU A 46 2.85 3.55 -1.30
N PHE A 47 1.81 3.05 -1.96
CA PHE A 47 1.54 1.61 -2.03
C PHE A 47 1.02 1.19 -3.40
N SER A 48 1.21 -0.09 -3.72
CA SER A 48 0.63 -0.75 -4.90
C SER A 48 -0.38 -1.80 -4.44
N ASP A 49 -1.52 -1.90 -5.10
CA ASP A 49 -2.45 -3.02 -4.90
C ASP A 49 -2.00 -4.20 -5.77
N ILE A 50 -1.41 -5.22 -5.14
CA ILE A 50 -0.84 -6.37 -5.84
C ILE A 50 -1.75 -7.56 -5.62
N GLN A 51 -2.33 -8.06 -6.72
CA GLN A 51 -3.06 -9.32 -6.74
C GLN A 51 -2.16 -10.44 -7.27
N VAL A 52 -1.99 -11.50 -6.48
CA VAL A 52 -1.31 -12.72 -6.92
C VAL A 52 -2.37 -13.66 -7.50
N SER A 53 -2.38 -13.83 -8.82
CA SER A 53 -3.38 -14.63 -9.54
C SER A 53 -3.10 -16.13 -9.52
N GLU A 54 -1.83 -16.52 -9.53
CA GLU A 54 -1.40 -17.91 -9.52
C GLU A 54 -0.29 -18.09 -8.50
N VAL A 55 -0.40 -19.18 -7.73
CA VAL A 55 0.62 -19.61 -6.80
C VAL A 55 1.22 -20.90 -7.37
N PRO A 56 2.52 -20.94 -7.71
CA PRO A 56 3.15 -22.15 -8.22
C PRO A 56 2.91 -23.34 -7.29
N VAL A 57 2.64 -24.51 -7.86
CA VAL A 57 2.46 -25.75 -7.09
C VAL A 57 3.71 -25.97 -6.22
N GLY A 58 3.49 -26.11 -4.90
CA GLY A 58 4.57 -26.30 -3.91
C GLY A 58 5.10 -25.01 -3.27
N TYR A 59 4.56 -23.83 -3.60
CA TYR A 59 4.91 -22.60 -2.89
C TYR A 59 4.36 -22.60 -1.46
N ALA A 60 5.26 -22.65 -0.47
CA ALA A 60 4.97 -22.51 0.95
C ALA A 60 5.52 -21.17 1.47
N PRO A 61 4.70 -20.10 1.55
CA PRO A 61 5.18 -18.75 1.87
C PRO A 61 5.74 -18.61 3.30
N PHE A 62 5.38 -19.52 4.20
CA PHE A 62 5.99 -19.67 5.51
C PHE A 62 5.79 -21.10 6.00
N ILE A 63 6.77 -21.61 6.76
CA ILE A 63 6.61 -22.84 7.53
C ILE A 63 6.25 -22.41 8.95
N ALA A 64 5.02 -22.72 9.38
CA ALA A 64 4.69 -22.69 10.79
C ALA A 64 5.34 -23.93 11.42
N GLY A 65 6.32 -23.69 12.31
CA GLY A 65 6.89 -24.74 13.16
C GLY A 65 5.96 -25.12 14.30
#